data_AF-A0A4Z0J9F2-F1
#
_entry.id   AF-A0A4Z0J9F2-F1
#
_cell.length_a   1.000
_cell.length_b   1.000
_cell.length_c   1.000
_cell.angle_alpha   90.00
_cell.angle_beta   90.00
_cell.angle_gamma   90.00
#
_symmetry.space_group_name_H-M   'P 1'
#
loop_
_entity.id
_entity.type
_entity.pdbx_description
1 polymer ?
#
loop_
_entity_poly.entity_id
_entity_poly.type
_entity_poly.pdbx_seq_one_letter_code
_entity_poly.pdbx_strand_id
1 'polypeptide(L)'
;MKLNQLVITLALSLGVAGAVTATTQPASAATDNSQYYKTYRAIPKVLRGTWRTKGYTEYSGESKKKVRWTYTFKKHSYTMKVDFQGKKKSKTIHFLKKEIRDIDYRYKTKQYEIYPTAATDSKRAYASILYLKPAKKHGKKVIKSYPIVGKHITYLYRR
;
A
#
# COMPACT_ATOMS: atom_id res chain seq x y z
N MET A 1 11.91 44.84 30.42
CA MET A 1 12.83 45.09 29.28
C MET A 1 12.53 44.05 28.21
N LYS A 2 12.44 44.27 26.90
CA LYS A 2 12.09 45.39 26.01
C LYS A 2 11.92 44.72 24.62
N LEU A 3 10.98 45.24 23.84
CA LEU A 3 10.62 44.86 22.47
C LEU A 3 11.71 45.22 21.44
N ASN A 4 11.62 44.61 20.25
CA ASN A 4 12.13 45.07 18.93
C ASN A 4 13.63 44.82 18.63
N GLN A 5 14.08 44.45 17.42
CA GLN A 5 13.68 44.97 16.09
C GLN A 5 13.80 43.96 14.93
N LEU A 6 12.82 44.07 14.04
CA LEU A 6 12.86 43.77 12.61
C LEU A 6 14.01 44.52 11.89
N VAL A 7 14.77 43.84 11.03
CA VAL A 7 15.35 44.47 9.83
C VAL A 7 15.10 43.55 8.63
N ILE A 8 14.16 43.97 7.81
CA ILE A 8 13.95 43.54 6.44
C ILE A 8 15.07 44.16 5.60
N THR A 9 15.82 43.36 4.88
CA THR A 9 16.53 43.82 3.68
C THR A 9 16.22 42.87 2.54
N LEU A 10 15.21 43.26 1.78
CA LEU A 10 14.83 42.74 0.47
C LEU A 10 15.70 43.45 -0.59
N ALA A 11 16.51 42.71 -1.33
CA ALA A 11 16.96 43.03 -2.70
C ALA A 11 17.66 41.77 -3.26
N LEU A 12 16.93 40.79 -3.82
CA LEU A 12 16.61 40.67 -5.25
C LEU A 12 17.83 40.88 -6.18
N SER A 13 18.54 39.80 -6.47
CA SER A 13 19.10 39.56 -7.80
C SER A 13 18.75 38.14 -8.26
N LEU A 14 17.95 38.10 -9.33
CA LEU A 14 17.45 36.92 -10.01
C LEU A 14 18.59 36.17 -10.70
N GLY A 15 18.73 34.88 -10.40
CA GLY A 15 19.53 33.92 -11.15
C GLY A 15 18.86 32.55 -11.07
N VAL A 16 18.30 32.11 -12.19
CA VAL A 16 17.34 31.01 -12.34
C VAL A 16 18.02 29.64 -12.32
N ALA A 17 17.26 28.63 -11.91
CA ALA A 17 17.48 27.16 -11.94
C ALA A 17 18.23 26.62 -10.70
N GLY A 18 17.53 26.16 -9.66
CA GLY A 18 16.58 25.05 -9.77
C GLY A 18 17.28 23.68 -9.71
N ALA A 19 18.33 23.53 -8.91
CA ALA A 19 18.82 22.21 -8.53
C ALA A 19 17.94 21.68 -7.39
N VAL A 20 16.88 21.00 -7.80
CA VAL A 20 16.16 19.92 -7.09
C VAL A 20 16.84 19.56 -5.78
N THR A 21 16.25 20.01 -4.68
CA THR A 21 16.41 19.34 -3.38
C THR A 21 16.23 17.86 -3.65
N ALA A 22 17.31 17.09 -3.46
CA ALA A 22 17.25 15.65 -3.48
C ALA A 22 16.09 15.28 -2.55
N THR A 23 14.99 14.79 -3.13
CA THR A 23 13.91 14.20 -2.36
C THR A 23 14.56 13.03 -1.67
N THR A 24 14.94 13.21 -0.41
CA THR A 24 15.27 12.13 0.49
C THR A 24 14.06 11.22 0.47
N GLN A 25 14.14 10.15 -0.31
CA GLN A 25 13.19 9.06 -0.22
C GLN A 25 13.17 8.71 1.26
N PRO A 26 12.02 8.78 1.96
CA PRO A 26 11.98 8.32 3.33
C PRO A 26 12.44 6.86 3.30
N ALA A 27 13.52 6.58 4.03
CA ALA A 27 14.15 5.28 4.08
C ALA A 27 13.07 4.22 4.28
N SER A 28 13.07 3.21 3.42
CA SER A 28 12.28 2.01 3.68
C SER A 28 12.67 1.52 5.08
N ALA A 29 11.72 1.05 5.89
CA ALA A 29 12.06 0.39 7.15
C ALA A 29 13.03 -0.81 6.95
N ALA A 30 13.22 -1.26 5.70
CA ALA A 30 14.14 -2.31 5.30
C ALA A 30 15.58 -1.82 4.97
N THR A 31 15.82 -0.55 4.66
CA THR A 31 17.18 -0.10 4.27
C THR A 31 18.18 -0.15 5.44
N ASP A 32 17.72 0.00 6.68
CA ASP A 32 18.58 -0.11 7.88
C ASP A 32 18.52 -1.50 8.55
N ASN A 33 17.74 -2.45 8.01
CA ASN A 33 17.46 -3.73 8.69
C ASN A 33 17.34 -4.92 7.72
N SER A 34 18.28 -5.03 6.77
CA SER A 34 18.34 -6.12 5.78
C SER A 34 18.41 -7.54 6.39
N GLN A 35 18.80 -7.65 7.66
CA GLN A 35 18.76 -8.91 8.42
C GLN A 35 17.34 -9.42 8.65
N TYR A 36 16.34 -8.53 8.66
CA TYR A 36 14.94 -8.86 8.94
C TYR A 36 14.06 -8.86 7.68
N TYR A 37 14.53 -8.24 6.60
CA TYR A 37 13.75 -8.05 5.38
C TYR A 37 14.54 -8.25 4.09
N LYS A 38 13.81 -8.59 3.03
CA LYS A 38 14.27 -8.48 1.65
C LYS A 38 13.38 -7.52 0.87
N THR A 39 13.96 -6.45 0.34
CA THR A 39 13.26 -5.50 -0.53
C THR A 39 13.29 -5.95 -1.99
N TYR A 40 12.18 -5.73 -2.69
CA TYR A 40 11.99 -6.08 -4.10
C TYR A 40 11.67 -4.84 -4.93
N ARG A 41 12.29 -4.74 -6.10
CA ARG A 41 11.98 -3.70 -7.10
C ARG A 41 10.62 -3.90 -7.82
N ALA A 42 9.98 -5.05 -7.60
CA ALA A 42 8.79 -5.48 -8.31
C ALA A 42 7.99 -6.49 -7.47
N ILE A 43 6.68 -6.53 -7.68
CA ILE A 43 5.81 -7.48 -6.96
C ILE A 43 6.26 -8.91 -7.28
N PRO A 44 6.60 -9.74 -6.28
CA PRO A 44 7.08 -11.11 -6.46
C PRO A 44 6.11 -11.99 -7.23
N LYS A 45 6.64 -12.90 -8.07
CA LYS A 45 5.84 -13.80 -8.93
C LYS A 45 4.77 -14.58 -8.15
N VAL A 46 5.07 -14.98 -6.91
CA VAL A 46 4.16 -15.74 -6.04
C VAL A 46 2.87 -14.98 -5.69
N LEU A 47 2.91 -13.64 -5.70
CA LEU A 47 1.74 -12.80 -5.46
C LEU A 47 0.99 -12.42 -6.75
N ARG A 48 1.64 -12.50 -7.91
CA ARG A 48 1.08 -11.99 -9.18
C ARG A 48 -0.17 -12.74 -9.60
N GLY A 49 -1.13 -12.01 -10.15
CA GLY A 49 -2.42 -12.49 -10.65
C GLY A 49 -3.59 -11.95 -9.84
N THR A 50 -4.78 -12.48 -10.12
CA THR A 50 -6.03 -12.00 -9.53
C THR A 50 -6.45 -12.89 -8.36
N TRP A 51 -6.74 -12.26 -7.24
CA TRP A 51 -7.13 -12.89 -5.99
C TRP A 51 -8.37 -12.25 -5.43
N ARG A 52 -9.32 -13.04 -4.92
CA ARG A 52 -10.62 -12.57 -4.47
C ARG A 52 -11.06 -13.24 -3.18
N THR A 53 -11.75 -12.51 -2.30
CA THR A 53 -12.43 -13.14 -1.16
C THR A 53 -13.53 -14.09 -1.63
N LYS A 54 -13.75 -15.22 -0.93
CA LYS A 54 -14.76 -16.22 -1.34
C LYS A 54 -16.18 -15.65 -1.37
N GLY A 55 -16.48 -14.75 -0.44
CA GLY A 55 -17.78 -14.08 -0.32
C GLY A 55 -17.63 -12.62 0.07
N TYR A 56 -18.75 -12.02 0.46
CA TYR A 56 -18.78 -10.69 1.03
C TYR A 56 -18.44 -10.74 2.53
N THR A 57 -17.55 -9.86 2.97
CA THR A 57 -17.11 -9.68 4.35
C THR A 57 -17.40 -8.27 4.79
N GLU A 58 -17.54 -8.01 6.09
CA GLU A 58 -17.78 -6.64 6.58
C GLU A 58 -16.65 -5.69 6.16
N TYR A 59 -17.03 -4.48 5.75
CA TYR A 59 -16.10 -3.44 5.28
C TYR A 59 -15.31 -2.83 6.43
N SER A 60 -15.97 -2.62 7.57
CA SER A 60 -15.40 -2.25 8.87
C SER A 60 -16.27 -2.85 9.97
N GLY A 61 -15.70 -3.11 11.15
CA GLY A 61 -16.48 -3.67 12.28
C GLY A 61 -17.65 -2.78 12.74
N GLU A 62 -17.62 -1.50 12.37
CA GLU A 62 -18.69 -0.53 12.66
C GLU A 62 -19.74 -0.44 11.54
N SER A 63 -19.45 -0.95 10.34
CA SER A 63 -20.37 -0.89 9.22
C SER A 63 -20.97 -2.26 8.92
N LYS A 64 -22.31 -2.35 8.94
CA LYS A 64 -23.06 -3.51 8.42
C LYS A 64 -22.91 -3.71 6.89
N LYS A 65 -22.02 -2.95 6.24
CA LYS A 65 -21.76 -2.99 4.79
C LYS A 65 -20.85 -4.17 4.50
N LYS A 66 -21.34 -5.13 3.73
CA LYS A 66 -20.56 -6.28 3.27
C LYS A 66 -19.96 -6.01 1.89
N VAL A 67 -18.68 -6.31 1.73
CA VAL A 67 -17.89 -6.09 0.52
C VAL A 67 -17.12 -7.33 0.11
N ARG A 68 -16.90 -7.49 -1.19
CA ARG A 68 -16.01 -8.52 -1.74
C ARG A 68 -14.81 -7.85 -2.36
N TRP A 69 -13.64 -8.17 -1.84
CA TRP A 69 -12.37 -7.59 -2.30
C TRP A 69 -11.78 -8.44 -3.43
N THR A 70 -11.34 -7.79 -4.49
CA THR A 70 -10.52 -8.40 -5.54
C THR A 70 -9.23 -7.60 -5.71
N TYR A 71 -8.10 -8.27 -5.59
CA TYR A 71 -6.78 -7.70 -5.84
C TYR A 71 -6.20 -8.32 -7.11
N THR A 72 -5.69 -7.49 -8.01
CA THR A 72 -4.92 -7.96 -9.17
C THR A 72 -3.51 -7.41 -9.09
N PHE A 73 -2.54 -8.29 -8.84
CA PHE A 73 -1.13 -7.93 -8.72
C PHE A 73 -0.40 -8.18 -10.05
N LYS A 74 0.14 -7.13 -10.66
CA LYS A 74 1.04 -7.19 -11.82
C LYS A 74 2.48 -6.99 -11.35
N LYS A 75 3.46 -7.03 -12.27
CA LYS A 75 4.89 -6.89 -11.92
C LYS A 75 5.20 -5.56 -11.20
N HIS A 76 4.58 -4.46 -11.64
CA HIS A 76 4.91 -3.10 -11.18
C HIS A 76 3.68 -2.30 -10.74
N SER A 77 2.53 -2.94 -10.59
CA SER A 77 1.30 -2.26 -10.22
C SER A 77 0.34 -3.26 -9.62
N TYR A 78 -0.65 -2.74 -8.89
CA TYR A 78 -1.78 -3.57 -8.51
C TYR A 78 -3.09 -2.78 -8.64
N THR A 79 -4.18 -3.52 -8.67
CA THR A 79 -5.52 -2.94 -8.70
C THR A 79 -6.32 -3.57 -7.58
N MET A 80 -7.03 -2.74 -6.84
CA MET A 80 -7.99 -3.13 -5.83
C MET A 80 -9.38 -2.82 -6.33
N LYS A 81 -10.26 -3.81 -6.31
CA LYS A 81 -11.69 -3.67 -6.63
C LYS A 81 -12.52 -4.06 -5.41
N VAL A 82 -13.50 -3.23 -5.11
CA VAL A 82 -14.46 -3.38 -4.01
C VAL A 82 -15.86 -3.53 -4.61
N ASP A 83 -16.42 -4.73 -4.53
CA ASP A 83 -17.82 -4.98 -4.86
C ASP A 83 -18.65 -4.84 -3.57
N PHE A 84 -19.64 -3.94 -3.53
CA PHE A 84 -20.54 -3.78 -2.39
C PHE A 84 -21.75 -4.69 -2.54
N GLN A 85 -22.10 -5.46 -1.50
CA GLN A 85 -23.27 -6.34 -1.55
C GLN A 85 -24.54 -5.53 -1.80
N GLY A 86 -25.39 -5.99 -2.72
CA GLY A 86 -26.64 -5.32 -3.08
C GLY A 86 -26.49 -4.04 -3.90
N LYS A 87 -25.28 -3.67 -4.32
CA LYS A 87 -25.04 -2.51 -5.20
C LYS A 87 -24.50 -2.97 -6.55
N LYS A 88 -25.00 -2.36 -7.64
CA LYS A 88 -24.54 -2.61 -9.01
C LYS A 88 -23.16 -2.01 -9.30
N LYS A 89 -22.81 -0.91 -8.61
CA LYS A 89 -21.55 -0.20 -8.81
C LYS A 89 -20.45 -0.77 -7.91
N SER A 90 -19.31 -1.10 -8.51
CA SER A 90 -18.07 -1.44 -7.81
C SER A 90 -17.09 -0.27 -7.84
N LYS A 91 -16.23 -0.15 -6.83
CA LYS A 91 -15.13 0.81 -6.85
C LYS A 91 -13.83 0.11 -7.22
N THR A 92 -13.10 0.67 -8.17
CA THR A 92 -11.79 0.15 -8.60
C THR A 92 -10.74 1.24 -8.41
N ILE A 93 -9.65 0.91 -7.73
CA ILE A 93 -8.50 1.78 -7.52
C ILE A 93 -7.26 1.12 -8.10
N HIS A 94 -6.54 1.87 -8.93
CA HIS A 94 -5.28 1.43 -9.54
C HIS A 94 -4.11 2.08 -8.81
N PHE A 95 -3.14 1.26 -8.43
CA PHE A 95 -1.87 1.69 -7.82
C PHE A 95 -0.74 1.41 -8.81
N LEU A 96 -0.20 2.47 -9.38
CA LEU A 96 0.90 2.42 -10.33
C LEU A 96 2.24 2.24 -9.62
N LYS A 97 3.29 1.91 -10.36
CA LYS A 97 4.65 1.71 -9.81
C LYS A 97 5.11 2.89 -8.97
N LYS A 98 4.90 4.11 -9.46
CA LYS A 98 5.29 5.36 -8.78
C LYS A 98 4.54 5.61 -7.45
N GLU A 99 3.41 4.93 -7.26
CA GLU A 99 2.57 5.06 -6.06
C GLU A 99 2.89 3.97 -5.03
N ILE A 100 3.73 3.00 -5.39
CA ILE A 100 4.22 1.93 -4.52
C ILE A 100 5.65 2.33 -4.09
N ARG A 101 5.80 2.69 -2.82
CA ARG A 101 7.08 3.09 -2.25
C ARG A 101 8.02 1.89 -2.17
N ASP A 102 7.58 0.85 -1.46
CA ASP A 102 8.40 -0.33 -1.16
C ASP A 102 7.61 -1.63 -1.29
N ILE A 103 8.35 -2.71 -1.52
CA ILE A 103 7.84 -4.09 -1.51
C ILE A 103 8.84 -4.93 -0.73
N ASP A 104 8.48 -5.34 0.48
CA ASP A 104 9.39 -6.05 1.37
C ASP A 104 8.90 -7.47 1.63
N TYR A 105 9.83 -8.36 1.97
CA TYR A 105 9.54 -9.67 2.53
C TYR A 105 10.16 -9.77 3.91
N ARG A 106 9.32 -9.89 4.94
CA ARG A 106 9.74 -10.03 6.33
C ARG A 106 10.04 -11.50 6.64
N TYR A 107 11.28 -11.81 7.04
CA TYR A 107 11.71 -13.19 7.30
C TYR A 107 10.96 -13.82 8.48
N LYS A 108 10.82 -13.08 9.59
CA LYS A 108 10.20 -13.57 10.84
C LYS A 108 8.77 -14.09 10.61
N THR A 109 7.94 -13.35 9.87
CA THR A 109 6.53 -13.71 9.65
C THR A 109 6.30 -14.45 8.34
N LYS A 110 7.31 -14.47 7.44
CA LYS A 110 7.21 -14.97 6.06
C LYS A 110 6.11 -14.26 5.28
N GLN A 111 6.03 -12.94 5.42
CA GLN A 111 5.01 -12.09 4.80
C GLN A 111 5.65 -11.11 3.82
N TYR A 112 4.92 -10.81 2.75
CA TYR A 112 5.21 -9.70 1.88
C TYR A 112 4.43 -8.47 2.33
N GLU A 113 5.06 -7.31 2.25
CA GLU A 113 4.50 -6.02 2.62
C GLU A 113 4.57 -5.11 1.40
N ILE A 114 3.43 -4.58 0.95
CA ILE A 114 3.38 -3.61 -0.16
C ILE A 114 2.96 -2.27 0.43
N TYR A 115 3.77 -1.25 0.20
CA TYR A 115 3.59 0.10 0.77
C TYR A 115 3.10 1.08 -0.31
N PRO A 116 1.78 1.31 -0.44
CA PRO A 116 1.23 2.26 -1.42
C PRO A 116 1.23 3.72 -0.93
N THR A 117 2.12 4.08 -0.01
CA THR A 117 2.12 5.37 0.70
C THR A 117 2.53 6.56 -0.17
N ALA A 118 2.93 6.33 -1.43
CA ALA A 118 3.17 7.36 -2.43
C ALA A 118 1.95 7.63 -3.33
N ALA A 119 0.78 7.12 -2.98
CA ALA A 119 -0.46 7.36 -3.71
C ALA A 119 -0.97 8.81 -3.51
N THR A 120 -1.64 9.34 -4.53
CA THR A 120 -2.30 10.67 -4.47
C THR A 120 -3.37 10.72 -3.37
N ASP A 121 -3.69 11.91 -2.87
CA ASP A 121 -4.67 12.10 -1.77
C ASP A 121 -6.04 11.46 -2.06
N SER A 122 -6.48 11.48 -3.32
CA SER A 122 -7.71 10.83 -3.78
C SER A 122 -7.76 9.31 -3.55
N LYS A 123 -6.60 8.66 -3.37
CA LYS A 123 -6.46 7.22 -3.12
C LYS A 123 -6.08 6.92 -1.67
N ARG A 124 -5.79 7.93 -0.85
CA ARG A 124 -5.25 7.78 0.52
C ARG A 124 -6.15 6.92 1.41
N ALA A 125 -7.47 7.07 1.31
CA ALA A 125 -8.45 6.25 2.04
C ALA A 125 -8.39 4.73 1.70
N TYR A 126 -7.69 4.37 0.61
CA TYR A 126 -7.53 3.00 0.12
C TYR A 126 -6.06 2.55 0.09
N ALA A 127 -5.13 3.45 0.41
CA ALA A 127 -3.69 3.23 0.33
C ALA A 127 -3.15 2.65 1.65
N SER A 128 -3.72 1.52 2.07
CA SER A 128 -3.25 0.78 3.25
C SER A 128 -2.09 -0.14 2.88
N ILE A 129 -1.15 -0.32 3.82
CA ILE A 129 -0.09 -1.34 3.69
C ILE A 129 -0.74 -2.73 3.59
N LEU A 130 -0.33 -3.49 2.57
CA LEU A 130 -0.83 -4.84 2.35
C LEU A 130 0.14 -5.87 2.95
N TYR A 131 -0.31 -6.58 3.98
CA TYR A 131 0.44 -7.68 4.60
C TYR A 131 -0.05 -9.02 4.04
N LEU A 132 0.77 -9.66 3.20
CA LEU A 132 0.37 -10.77 2.33
C LEU A 132 1.24 -12.00 2.55
N LYS A 133 0.65 -13.14 2.92
CA LYS A 133 1.34 -14.43 3.04
C LYS A 133 0.76 -15.46 2.07
N PRO A 134 1.48 -15.85 1.01
CA PRO A 134 1.12 -17.00 0.21
C PRO A 134 0.96 -18.25 1.08
N ALA A 135 -0.10 -19.02 0.85
CA ALA A 135 -0.40 -20.23 1.59
C ALA A 135 -1.23 -21.21 0.73
N LYS A 136 -1.57 -22.36 1.31
CA LYS A 136 -2.57 -23.29 0.79
C LYS A 136 -3.73 -23.42 1.78
N LYS A 137 -4.95 -23.56 1.26
CA LYS A 137 -6.15 -23.89 2.05
C LYS A 137 -6.95 -24.95 1.28
N HIS A 138 -7.12 -26.13 1.87
CA HIS A 138 -7.75 -27.30 1.21
C HIS A 138 -7.15 -27.58 -0.18
N GLY A 139 -5.81 -27.67 -0.26
CA GLY A 139 -5.08 -27.89 -1.53
C GLY A 139 -4.99 -26.67 -2.47
N LYS A 140 -5.84 -25.65 -2.30
CA LYS A 140 -5.91 -24.48 -3.19
C LYS A 140 -4.94 -23.39 -2.76
N LYS A 141 -4.26 -22.76 -3.73
CA LYS A 141 -3.40 -21.59 -3.50
C LYS A 141 -4.25 -20.41 -3.00
N VAL A 142 -3.80 -19.77 -1.94
CA VAL A 142 -4.44 -18.58 -1.35
C VAL A 142 -3.38 -17.57 -0.92
N ILE A 143 -3.79 -16.32 -0.76
CA ILE A 143 -3.02 -15.31 -0.03
C ILE A 143 -3.78 -15.00 1.26
N LYS A 144 -3.12 -15.16 2.40
CA LYS A 144 -3.58 -14.62 3.68
C LYS A 144 -3.25 -13.13 3.71
N SER A 145 -4.28 -12.30 3.77
CA SER A 145 -4.17 -10.86 3.95
C SER A 145 -4.43 -10.55 5.42
N TYR A 146 -3.44 -9.94 6.08
CA TYR A 146 -3.54 -9.53 7.47
C TYR A 146 -3.98 -8.06 7.53
N PRO A 147 -5.00 -7.72 8.33
CA PRO A 147 -5.42 -6.34 8.48
C PRO A 147 -4.35 -5.55 9.24
N ILE A 148 -4.31 -4.23 9.02
CA ILE A 148 -3.48 -3.31 9.82
C ILE A 148 -4.01 -3.24 11.26
N VAL A 149 -5.33 -3.33 11.43
CA VAL A 149 -6.05 -3.25 12.71
C VAL A 149 -7.07 -4.39 12.77
N GLY A 150 -6.98 -5.22 13.81
CA GLY A 150 -7.88 -6.37 14.05
C GLY A 150 -7.18 -7.74 13.98
N LYS A 151 -7.88 -8.79 14.42
CA LYS A 151 -7.34 -10.17 14.52
C LYS A 151 -7.73 -11.10 13.36
N HIS A 152 -8.61 -10.66 12.46
CA HIS A 152 -9.19 -11.52 11.44
C HIS A 152 -8.36 -11.58 10.15
N ILE A 153 -7.82 -12.75 9.83
CA ILE A 153 -7.13 -13.02 8.57
C ILE A 153 -8.14 -13.14 7.43
N THR A 154 -7.97 -12.32 6.39
CA THR A 154 -8.74 -12.44 5.16
C THR A 154 -8.06 -13.40 4.19
N TYR A 155 -8.80 -14.34 3.62
CA TYR A 155 -8.29 -15.27 2.61
C TYR A 155 -8.67 -14.81 1.21
N LEU A 156 -7.67 -14.56 0.38
CA LEU A 156 -7.81 -14.24 -1.03
C LEU A 156 -7.52 -15.51 -1.85
N TYR A 157 -8.52 -16.00 -2.57
CA TYR A 157 -8.43 -17.19 -3.41
C TYR A 157 -8.10 -16.78 -4.84
N ARG A 158 -7.34 -17.63 -5.52
CA ARG A 158 -7.05 -17.43 -6.94
C ARG A 158 -8.37 -17.37 -7.73
N ARG A 159 -8.51 -16.35 -8.57
CA ARG A 159 -9.60 -16.28 -9.56
C ARG A 159 -9.19 -16.98 -10.84
#